data_AF-A0A6A7FVQ8-F1
#
_entry.id   AF-A0A6A7FVQ8-F1
#
_cell.length_a   1.000
_cell.length_b   1.000
_cell.length_c   1.000
_cell.angle_alpha   90.00
_cell.angle_beta   90.00
_cell.angle_gamma   90.00
#
_symmetry.space_group_name_H-M   'P 1'
#
loop_
_entity.id
_entity.type
_entity.pdbx_description
1 polymer ?
#
loop_
_entity_poly.entity_id
_entity_poly.type
_entity_poly.pdbx_seq_one_letter_code
_entity_poly.pdbx_strand_id
1 'polypeptide(L)'
;MPSKPAKYGLKFWLLADANNYYVSNIEMYTGKDETRTQELGMHIVLNLTSHLHGSGRNVTCDNFFTSLKLVRELALKKMSLVGTIRNNRREVPKELREVKQKKLYESVFAYTENGVQIVSYKAKKNKNVCLLSSQHKSNKLSEGNKQKPETILYYNSTKGGVDCVDERVGTYSVKYTSKRWHVPVWCNIIDLTCYNAFVLYTSTFPDYHSSKSHKRRPFMSDLGMALSQKYRETRCSASASRSSDSRET
;
A
#
# COMPACT_ATOMS: atom_id res chain seq x y z
N MET A 1 1.95 9.92 -15.29
CA MET A 1 2.25 10.53 -13.98
C MET A 1 3.66 11.14 -14.01
N PRO A 2 3.79 12.48 -14.03
CA PRO A 2 5.06 13.17 -14.29
C PRO A 2 6.22 12.82 -13.34
N SER A 3 5.92 12.50 -12.07
CA SER A 3 6.91 12.22 -11.03
C SER A 3 7.23 10.73 -10.83
N LYS A 4 6.65 9.83 -11.64
CA LYS A 4 6.90 8.38 -11.56
C LYS A 4 7.95 7.96 -12.59
N PRO A 5 8.77 6.91 -12.31
CA PRO A 5 9.77 6.40 -13.26
C PRO A 5 9.16 6.05 -14.63
N ALA A 6 8.02 5.36 -14.62
CA ALA A 6 7.18 5.17 -15.79
C ALA A 6 6.15 6.31 -15.90
N LYS A 7 6.34 7.20 -16.88
CA LYS A 7 5.46 8.37 -17.08
C LYS A 7 4.08 7.98 -17.60
N TYR A 8 3.96 6.90 -18.35
CA TYR A 8 2.70 6.41 -18.93
C TYR A 8 2.43 5.00 -18.44
N GLY A 9 1.17 4.69 -18.15
CA GLY A 9 0.79 3.37 -17.67
C GLY A 9 -0.58 3.35 -17.04
N LEU A 10 -1.03 2.14 -16.72
CA LEU A 10 -2.25 1.90 -15.97
C LEU A 10 -2.00 2.13 -14.49
N LYS A 11 -2.97 2.71 -13.80
CA LYS A 11 -2.87 3.05 -12.38
C LYS A 11 -3.76 2.13 -11.56
N PHE A 12 -3.19 1.58 -10.50
CA PHE A 12 -3.88 0.77 -9.51
C PHE A 12 -3.74 1.42 -8.15
N TRP A 13 -4.81 1.37 -7.37
CA TRP A 13 -4.82 1.71 -5.96
C TRP A 13 -4.81 0.40 -5.17
N LEU A 14 -3.96 0.32 -4.15
CA LEU A 14 -3.76 -0.90 -3.36
C LEU A 14 -4.06 -0.63 -1.89
N LEU A 15 -4.64 -1.62 -1.22
CA LEU A 15 -4.67 -1.71 0.24
C LEU A 15 -3.76 -2.84 0.69
N ALA A 16 -2.65 -2.48 1.32
CA ALA A 16 -1.67 -3.42 1.83
C ALA A 16 -1.57 -3.32 3.36
N ASP A 17 -1.35 -4.45 4.02
CA ASP A 17 -1.01 -4.48 5.44
C ASP A 17 0.36 -3.81 5.67
N ALA A 18 0.45 -2.96 6.69
CA ALA A 18 1.66 -2.17 6.92
C ALA A 18 2.86 -2.99 7.44
N ASN A 19 2.61 -4.16 8.04
CA ASN A 19 3.63 -4.97 8.70
C ASN A 19 4.15 -6.07 7.78
N ASN A 20 3.24 -6.85 7.18
CA ASN A 20 3.61 -8.01 6.35
C ASN A 20 3.47 -7.74 4.84
N TYR A 21 2.95 -6.55 4.47
CA TYR A 21 2.79 -6.11 3.09
C TYR A 21 1.82 -6.95 2.26
N TYR A 22 0.98 -7.77 2.89
CA TYR A 22 -0.06 -8.54 2.20
C TYR A 22 -1.05 -7.57 1.54
N VAL A 23 -1.30 -7.76 0.24
CA VAL A 23 -2.23 -6.94 -0.52
C VAL A 23 -3.64 -7.51 -0.35
N SER A 24 -4.46 -6.82 0.43
CA SER A 24 -5.82 -7.24 0.77
C SER A 24 -6.85 -6.85 -0.30
N ASN A 25 -6.63 -5.73 -1.00
CA ASN A 25 -7.55 -5.24 -2.01
C ASN A 25 -6.84 -4.37 -3.06
N ILE A 26 -7.42 -4.29 -4.26
CA ILE A 26 -6.91 -3.55 -5.40
C ILE A 26 -8.08 -2.93 -6.19
N GLU A 27 -7.92 -1.69 -6.64
CA GLU A 27 -8.87 -1.01 -7.51
C GLU A 27 -8.13 -0.39 -8.71
N MET A 28 -8.59 -0.69 -9.93
CA MET A 28 -8.02 -0.12 -11.15
C MET A 28 -8.64 1.26 -11.42
N TYR A 29 -7.80 2.26 -11.66
CA TYR A 29 -8.28 3.58 -12.08
C TYR A 29 -8.61 3.58 -13.57
N THR A 30 -9.89 3.75 -13.89
CA THR A 30 -10.44 3.74 -15.26
C THR A 30 -10.59 5.13 -15.89
N GLY A 31 -10.22 6.20 -15.19
CA GLY A 31 -10.32 7.57 -15.68
C GLY A 31 -11.39 8.39 -14.98
N LYS A 32 -11.92 9.39 -15.70
CA LYS A 32 -12.99 10.25 -15.20
C LYS A 32 -14.30 9.46 -15.19
N ASP A 33 -14.99 9.53 -14.07
CA ASP A 33 -16.32 8.98 -13.88
C ASP A 33 -17.23 10.15 -13.49
N GLU A 34 -18.19 10.48 -14.35
CA GLU A 34 -19.10 11.61 -14.17
C GLU A 34 -20.27 11.28 -13.25
N THR A 35 -20.50 9.99 -12.97
CA THR A 35 -21.58 9.54 -12.08
C THR A 35 -21.18 9.58 -10.61
N ARG A 36 -19.89 9.75 -10.31
CA ARG A 36 -19.37 9.75 -8.95
C ARG A 36 -19.78 11.02 -8.19
N THR A 37 -20.51 10.83 -7.09
CA THR A 37 -20.97 11.90 -6.19
C THR A 37 -19.97 12.26 -5.09
N GLN A 38 -18.99 11.39 -4.83
CA GLN A 38 -17.98 11.55 -3.76
C GLN A 38 -16.63 12.04 -4.31
N GLU A 39 -15.82 12.70 -3.45
CA GLU A 39 -14.43 12.97 -3.79
C GLU A 39 -13.69 11.65 -4.07
N LEU A 40 -12.93 11.60 -5.17
CA LEU A 40 -12.25 10.38 -5.65
C LEU A 40 -11.42 9.70 -4.55
N GLY A 41 -10.64 10.47 -3.78
CA GLY A 41 -9.83 9.91 -2.69
C GLY A 41 -10.65 9.23 -1.60
N MET A 42 -11.78 9.81 -1.22
CA MET A 42 -12.69 9.22 -0.23
C MET A 42 -13.32 7.94 -0.76
N HIS A 43 -13.83 7.97 -1.99
CA HIS A 43 -14.45 6.81 -2.64
C HIS A 43 -13.50 5.60 -2.66
N ILE A 44 -12.26 5.80 -3.13
CA ILE A 44 -11.25 4.74 -3.20
C ILE A 44 -10.99 4.13 -1.82
N VAL A 45 -10.78 4.95 -0.78
CA VAL A 45 -10.47 4.42 0.56
C VAL A 45 -11.66 3.62 1.11
N LEU A 46 -12.89 4.12 0.95
CA LEU A 46 -14.07 3.41 1.42
C LEU A 46 -14.29 2.07 0.69
N ASN A 47 -14.07 2.02 -0.62
CA ASN A 47 -14.17 0.79 -1.41
C ASN A 47 -13.10 -0.22 -1.01
N LEU A 48 -11.83 0.21 -1.01
CA LEU A 48 -10.70 -0.66 -0.71
C LEU A 48 -10.83 -1.28 0.68
N THR A 49 -11.36 -0.53 1.64
CA THR A 49 -11.49 -0.95 3.05
C THR A 49 -12.82 -1.63 3.37
N SER A 50 -13.74 -1.78 2.41
CA SER A 50 -15.10 -2.31 2.63
C SER A 50 -15.15 -3.62 3.44
N HIS A 51 -14.29 -4.57 3.07
CA HIS A 51 -14.16 -5.87 3.75
C HIS A 51 -13.56 -5.81 5.16
N LEU A 52 -13.08 -4.63 5.61
CA LEU A 52 -12.51 -4.39 6.95
C LEU A 52 -13.40 -3.49 7.82
N HIS A 53 -14.54 -3.01 7.32
CA HIS A 53 -15.46 -2.19 8.12
C HIS A 53 -15.90 -2.97 9.37
N GLY A 54 -15.99 -2.29 10.51
CA GLY A 54 -16.30 -2.92 11.79
C GLY A 54 -15.10 -3.46 12.58
N SER A 55 -13.91 -3.55 11.97
CA SER A 55 -12.77 -4.26 12.57
C SER A 55 -11.95 -3.47 13.59
N GLY A 56 -12.19 -2.16 13.76
CA GLY A 56 -11.35 -1.31 14.62
C GLY A 56 -9.96 -1.01 14.07
N ARG A 57 -9.66 -1.41 12.82
CA ARG A 57 -8.35 -1.19 12.19
C ARG A 57 -8.14 0.29 11.82
N ASN A 58 -6.86 0.67 11.75
CA ASN A 58 -6.41 1.96 11.25
C ASN A 58 -6.01 1.88 9.77
N VAL A 59 -6.32 2.93 9.01
CA VAL A 59 -5.84 3.13 7.64
C VAL A 59 -4.81 4.25 7.61
N THR A 60 -3.63 3.96 7.06
CA THR A 60 -2.63 5.00 6.79
C THR A 60 -2.67 5.42 5.33
N CYS A 61 -2.82 6.72 5.03
CA CYS A 61 -2.91 7.21 3.66
C CYS A 61 -2.13 8.51 3.41
N ASP A 62 -1.86 8.79 2.14
CA ASP A 62 -1.21 10.03 1.72
C ASP A 62 -2.17 11.23 1.69
N ASN A 63 -1.67 12.37 1.23
CA ASN A 63 -2.43 13.62 1.15
C ASN A 63 -3.49 13.68 0.05
N PHE A 64 -3.47 12.77 -0.91
CA PHE A 64 -4.49 12.69 -1.95
C PHE A 64 -5.79 12.15 -1.37
N PHE A 65 -5.69 11.20 -0.43
CA PHE A 65 -6.86 10.57 0.19
C PHE A 65 -7.35 11.29 1.46
N THR A 66 -6.43 11.86 2.24
CA THR A 66 -6.72 12.36 3.59
C THR A 66 -7.62 13.60 3.57
N SER A 67 -8.76 13.53 4.28
CA SER A 67 -9.66 14.66 4.56
C SER A 67 -10.41 14.44 5.88
N LEU A 68 -10.91 15.52 6.48
CA LEU A 68 -11.71 15.39 7.71
C LEU A 68 -13.04 14.67 7.46
N LYS A 69 -13.61 14.86 6.27
CA LYS A 69 -14.82 14.13 5.83
C LYS A 69 -14.58 12.62 5.81
N LEU A 70 -13.46 12.17 5.22
CA LEU A 70 -13.11 10.75 5.20
C LEU A 70 -12.91 10.17 6.61
N VAL A 71 -12.27 10.94 7.52
CA VAL A 71 -12.10 10.50 8.92
C VAL A 71 -13.45 10.22 9.59
N ARG A 72 -14.43 11.11 9.42
CA ARG A 72 -15.77 10.95 10.00
C ARG A 72 -16.48 9.71 9.44
N GLU A 73 -16.37 9.49 8.14
CA GLU A 73 -16.99 8.36 7.44
C GLU A 73 -16.39 7.01 7.86
N LEU A 74 -15.06 6.95 8.03
CA LEU A 74 -14.38 5.78 8.57
C LEU A 74 -14.74 5.53 10.04
N ALA A 75 -14.94 6.60 10.83
CA ALA A 75 -15.37 6.46 12.22
C ALA A 75 -16.76 5.82 12.32
N LEU A 76 -17.72 6.20 11.46
CA LEU A 76 -19.02 5.54 11.35
C LEU A 76 -18.90 4.05 11.00
N LYS A 77 -17.82 3.67 10.31
CA LYS A 77 -17.47 2.30 9.92
C LYS A 77 -16.57 1.59 10.92
N LYS A 78 -16.41 2.14 12.14
CA LYS A 78 -15.53 1.63 13.22
C LYS A 78 -14.09 1.43 12.75
N MET A 79 -13.55 2.41 12.04
CA MET A 79 -12.16 2.45 11.59
C MET A 79 -11.53 3.81 11.92
N SER A 80 -10.22 3.85 12.06
CA SER A 80 -9.46 5.10 12.22
C SER A 80 -8.60 5.40 11.00
N LEU A 81 -8.12 6.64 10.92
CA LEU A 81 -7.23 7.09 9.85
C LEU A 81 -6.05 7.89 10.42
N VAL A 82 -4.88 7.68 9.82
CA VAL A 82 -3.70 8.55 9.97
C VAL A 82 -3.19 8.91 8.59
N GLY A 83 -3.01 10.19 8.30
CA GLY A 83 -2.51 10.58 6.99
C GLY A 83 -1.98 11.99 6.93
N THR A 84 -1.17 12.26 5.90
CA THR A 84 -0.73 13.64 5.61
C THR A 84 -1.88 14.44 5.07
N ILE A 85 -2.06 15.68 5.54
CA ILE A 85 -3.06 16.60 5.01
C ILE A 85 -2.38 17.78 4.34
N ARG A 86 -2.90 18.22 3.19
CA ARG A 86 -2.33 19.38 2.49
C ARG A 86 -2.62 20.66 3.27
N ASN A 87 -1.62 21.52 3.42
CA ASN A 87 -1.74 22.77 4.18
C ASN A 87 -2.79 23.74 3.61
N ASN A 88 -3.17 23.62 2.33
CA ASN A 88 -4.16 24.48 1.70
C ASN A 88 -5.61 23.99 1.89
N ARG A 89 -5.82 22.83 2.52
CA ARG A 89 -7.16 22.30 2.83
C ARG A 89 -7.87 23.21 3.82
N ARG A 90 -9.17 23.45 3.63
CA ARG A 90 -9.97 24.37 4.46
C ARG A 90 -10.01 23.92 5.92
N GLU A 91 -9.92 22.62 6.17
CA GLU A 91 -9.97 22.04 7.51
C GLU A 91 -8.71 22.30 8.35
N VAL A 92 -7.62 22.80 7.76
CA VAL A 92 -6.37 23.09 8.48
C VAL A 92 -6.37 24.54 8.96
N PRO A 93 -6.38 24.82 10.28
CA PRO A 93 -6.31 26.18 10.82
C PRO A 93 -5.07 26.95 10.34
N LYS A 94 -5.17 28.29 10.23
CA LYS A 94 -4.07 29.13 9.70
C LYS A 94 -2.83 29.06 10.58
N GLU A 95 -3.03 28.93 11.88
CA GLU A 95 -2.02 28.81 12.94
C GLU A 95 -1.14 27.58 12.71
N LEU A 96 -1.72 26.49 12.19
CA LEU A 96 -0.97 25.28 11.85
C LEU A 96 -0.18 25.40 10.55
N ARG A 97 -0.51 26.38 9.69
CA ARG A 97 0.17 26.62 8.41
C ARG A 97 1.37 27.54 8.55
N GLU A 98 1.41 28.35 9.61
CA GLU A 98 2.46 29.34 9.81
C GLU A 98 3.81 28.64 10.04
N VAL A 99 4.76 28.88 9.13
CA VAL A 99 6.07 28.22 9.15
C VAL A 99 7.16 29.18 9.62
N LYS A 100 7.03 30.49 9.37
CA LYS A 100 8.13 31.44 9.62
C LYS A 100 8.38 31.61 11.11
N GLN A 101 7.30 31.72 11.89
CA GLN A 101 7.38 31.94 13.34
C GLN A 101 7.72 30.68 14.14
N LYS A 102 7.47 29.49 13.57
CA LYS A 102 7.71 28.20 14.22
C LYS A 102 9.22 27.87 14.27
N LYS A 103 9.73 27.42 15.42
CA LYS A 103 11.11 26.94 15.61
C LYS A 103 11.32 25.59 14.92
N LEU A 104 12.57 25.27 14.57
CA LEU A 104 12.89 23.95 14.01
C LEU A 104 12.54 22.86 15.02
N TYR A 105 11.89 21.79 14.56
CA TYR A 105 11.40 20.67 15.38
C TYR A 105 10.25 20.99 16.34
N GLU A 106 9.68 22.18 16.25
CA GLU A 106 8.48 22.52 17.01
C GLU A 106 7.24 21.86 16.41
N SER A 107 6.34 21.43 17.31
CA SER A 107 5.07 20.80 16.99
C SER A 107 3.92 21.62 17.57
N VAL A 108 2.86 21.80 16.78
CA VAL A 108 1.60 22.41 17.24
C VAL A 108 0.48 21.41 16.99
N PHE A 109 -0.36 21.24 17.99
CA PHE A 109 -1.47 20.30 17.98
C PHE A 109 -2.78 21.08 18.01
N ALA A 110 -3.73 20.66 17.17
CA ALA A 110 -5.11 21.12 17.24
C ALA A 110 -6.04 19.91 17.28
N TYR A 111 -7.21 20.11 17.87
CA TYR A 111 -8.23 19.08 17.99
C TYR A 111 -9.54 19.62 17.46
N THR A 112 -10.23 18.79 16.69
CA THR A 112 -11.65 19.04 16.38
C THR A 112 -12.50 18.71 17.61
N GLU A 113 -13.74 19.20 17.64
CA GLU A 113 -14.72 18.89 18.69
C GLU A 113 -14.91 17.38 18.89
N ASN A 114 -14.80 16.59 17.81
CA ASN A 114 -14.94 15.14 17.83
C ASN A 114 -13.64 14.40 18.21
N GLY A 115 -12.62 15.10 18.71
CA GLY A 115 -11.36 14.52 19.16
C GLY A 115 -10.39 14.09 18.06
N VAL A 116 -10.63 14.44 16.79
CA VAL A 116 -9.66 14.23 15.71
C VAL A 116 -8.50 15.22 15.86
N GLN A 117 -7.27 14.70 15.91
CA GLN A 117 -6.04 15.47 16.06
C GLN A 117 -5.51 15.93 14.69
N ILE A 118 -5.06 17.18 14.63
CA ILE A 118 -4.20 17.71 13.57
C ILE A 118 -2.87 18.10 14.20
N VAL A 119 -1.77 17.53 13.72
CA VAL A 119 -0.42 17.88 14.17
C VAL A 119 0.36 18.55 13.05
N SER A 120 0.99 19.68 13.36
CA SER A 120 1.81 20.47 12.47
C SER A 120 3.23 20.52 13.00
N TYR A 121 4.18 19.93 12.27
CA TYR A 121 5.57 19.76 12.70
C TYR A 121 6.57 20.32 11.68
N LYS A 122 7.47 21.18 12.17
CA LYS A 122 8.50 21.80 11.35
C LYS A 122 9.75 20.94 11.28
N ALA A 123 9.75 20.01 10.33
CA ALA A 123 10.88 19.10 10.12
C ALA A 123 12.12 19.76 9.51
N LYS A 124 11.95 20.86 8.74
CA LYS A 124 13.05 21.62 8.10
C LYS A 124 12.74 23.11 8.12
N LYS A 125 13.77 23.97 7.96
CA LYS A 125 13.67 25.45 8.06
C LYS A 125 12.47 26.07 7.34
N ASN A 126 12.13 25.58 6.14
CA ASN A 126 11.02 26.10 5.33
C ASN A 126 9.99 25.02 4.95
N LYS A 127 9.96 23.89 5.67
CA LYS A 127 9.00 22.80 5.39
C LYS A 127 8.31 22.37 6.66
N ASN A 128 6.99 22.50 6.63
CA ASN A 128 6.08 22.04 7.67
C ASN A 128 5.26 20.86 7.15
N VAL A 129 5.10 19.84 7.98
CA VAL A 129 4.29 18.66 7.67
C VAL A 129 3.07 18.67 8.59
N CYS A 130 1.90 18.54 7.99
CA CYS A 130 0.65 18.36 8.72
C CYS A 130 0.16 16.92 8.59
N LEU A 131 -0.19 16.30 9.71
CA LEU A 131 -0.90 15.02 9.76
C LEU A 131 -2.28 15.22 10.39
N LEU A 132 -3.25 14.47 9.89
CA LEU A 132 -4.57 14.29 10.48
C LEU A 132 -4.64 12.88 11.07
N SER A 133 -5.14 12.74 12.30
CA SER A 133 -5.29 11.45 12.95
C SER A 133 -6.55 11.37 13.80
N SER A 134 -7.35 10.31 13.63
CA SER A 134 -8.41 9.94 14.57
C SER A 134 -7.99 8.86 15.58
N GLN A 135 -6.80 8.32 15.44
CA GLN A 135 -6.24 7.29 16.32
C GLN A 135 -5.53 7.89 17.54
N HIS A 136 -4.80 8.99 17.34
CA HIS A 136 -3.94 9.58 18.37
C HIS A 136 -4.67 10.68 19.15
N LYS A 137 -4.52 10.66 20.49
CA LYS A 137 -5.09 11.66 21.41
C LYS A 137 -4.05 12.35 22.29
N SER A 138 -2.79 11.90 22.22
CA SER A 138 -1.68 12.39 23.03
C SER A 138 -0.87 13.45 22.27
N ASN A 139 -0.28 14.40 23.02
CA ASN A 139 0.72 15.34 22.49
C ASN A 139 2.15 14.83 22.75
N LYS A 140 2.33 13.51 22.87
CA LYS A 140 3.63 12.93 23.24
C LYS A 140 4.65 13.16 22.14
N LEU A 141 5.85 13.58 22.55
CA LEU A 141 7.00 13.80 21.69
C LEU A 141 8.05 12.73 21.97
N SER A 142 8.80 12.36 20.93
CA SER A 142 9.95 11.47 21.06
C SER A 142 11.06 12.12 21.88
N GLU A 143 11.81 11.31 22.60
CA GLU A 143 13.06 11.74 23.21
C GLU A 143 14.12 12.09 22.14
N GLY A 144 14.97 13.07 22.43
CA GLY A 144 16.06 13.51 21.56
C GLY A 144 15.78 14.80 20.75
N ASN A 145 16.81 15.27 20.05
CA ASN A 145 16.87 16.63 19.48
C ASN A 145 15.77 16.96 18.45
N LYS A 146 15.15 15.96 17.82
CA LYS A 146 14.12 16.16 16.79
C LYS A 146 12.70 16.21 17.35
N GLN A 147 12.48 15.81 18.61
CA GLN A 147 11.19 15.90 19.32
C GLN A 147 9.96 15.57 18.45
N LYS A 148 10.00 14.44 17.73
CA LYS A 148 8.95 14.08 16.78
C LYS A 148 7.68 13.66 17.53
N PRO A 149 6.49 14.19 17.16
CA PRO A 149 5.23 13.68 17.66
C PRO A 149 5.05 12.18 17.41
N GLU A 150 4.42 11.49 18.36
CA GLU A 150 4.04 10.08 18.26
C GLU A 150 3.29 9.79 16.94
N THR A 151 2.35 10.66 16.57
CA THR A 151 1.58 10.59 15.32
C THR A 151 2.48 10.58 14.08
N ILE A 152 3.60 11.32 14.09
CA ILE A 152 4.57 11.34 13.00
C ILE A 152 5.41 10.07 12.98
N LEU A 153 5.77 9.53 14.15
CA LEU A 153 6.48 8.26 14.23
C LEU A 153 5.59 7.13 13.69
N TYR A 154 4.34 7.05 14.12
CA TYR A 154 3.36 6.07 13.65
C TYR A 154 3.10 6.18 12.15
N TYR A 155 2.93 7.40 11.63
CA TYR A 155 2.78 7.59 10.19
C TYR A 155 4.01 7.09 9.42
N ASN A 156 5.22 7.39 9.91
CA ASN A 156 6.44 6.96 9.23
C ASN A 156 6.65 5.44 9.26
N SER A 157 6.22 4.74 10.31
CA SER A 157 6.31 3.28 10.38
C SER A 157 5.30 2.57 9.48
N THR A 158 4.16 3.21 9.16
CA THR A 158 3.06 2.55 8.41
C THR A 158 2.91 3.01 6.97
N LYS A 159 3.33 4.23 6.61
CA LYS A 159 3.16 4.80 5.26
C LYS A 159 3.82 4.01 4.13
N GLY A 160 4.79 3.15 4.46
CA GLY A 160 5.60 2.42 3.49
C GLY A 160 4.92 1.17 2.93
N GLY A 161 3.77 0.74 3.45
CA GLY A 161 3.15 -0.54 3.10
C GLY A 161 3.04 -0.78 1.59
N VAL A 162 2.42 0.16 0.87
CA VAL A 162 2.22 0.06 -0.59
C VAL A 162 3.51 0.24 -1.38
N ASP A 163 4.39 1.18 -0.97
CA ASP A 163 5.67 1.41 -1.65
C ASP A 163 6.59 0.18 -1.55
N CYS A 164 6.60 -0.50 -0.40
CA CYS A 164 7.33 -1.76 -0.21
C CYS A 164 6.76 -2.89 -1.08
N VAL A 165 5.44 -2.94 -1.30
CA VAL A 165 4.84 -3.88 -2.25
C VAL A 165 5.31 -3.59 -3.67
N ASP A 166 5.26 -2.33 -4.12
CA ASP A 166 5.69 -1.91 -5.46
C ASP A 166 7.15 -2.28 -5.73
N GLU A 167 8.04 -1.98 -4.77
CA GLU A 167 9.46 -2.34 -4.84
C GLU A 167 9.66 -3.87 -4.93
N ARG A 168 9.00 -4.62 -4.04
CA ARG A 168 9.12 -6.08 -4.02
C ARG A 168 8.58 -6.68 -5.31
N VAL A 169 7.34 -6.36 -5.69
CA VAL A 169 6.72 -6.85 -6.93
C VAL A 169 7.59 -6.51 -8.14
N GLY A 170 8.15 -5.30 -8.22
CA GLY A 170 9.05 -4.91 -9.30
C GLY A 170 10.33 -5.73 -9.40
N THR A 171 10.83 -6.30 -8.29
CA THR A 171 12.05 -7.13 -8.27
C THR A 171 11.88 -8.47 -9.00
N TYR A 172 10.69 -9.08 -8.91
CA TYR A 172 10.36 -10.32 -9.60
C TYR A 172 9.01 -10.14 -10.30
N SER A 173 9.08 -9.68 -11.55
CA SER A 173 7.89 -9.39 -12.34
C SER A 173 7.85 -10.23 -13.61
N VAL A 174 6.66 -10.72 -13.96
CA VAL A 174 6.37 -11.41 -15.23
C VAL A 174 5.96 -10.44 -16.34
N LYS A 175 6.06 -9.13 -16.10
CA LYS A 175 5.72 -8.11 -17.11
C LYS A 175 6.62 -8.25 -18.33
N TYR A 176 5.98 -8.20 -19.49
CA TYR A 176 6.67 -8.09 -20.77
C TYR A 176 5.95 -7.07 -21.65
N THR A 177 6.68 -6.53 -22.63
CA THR A 177 6.17 -5.49 -23.52
C THR A 177 5.04 -6.03 -24.39
N SER A 178 3.89 -5.36 -24.35
CA SER A 178 2.71 -5.71 -25.14
C SER A 178 2.01 -4.45 -25.64
N LYS A 179 1.46 -4.53 -26.85
CA LYS A 179 0.57 -3.49 -27.42
C LYS A 179 -0.87 -3.60 -26.91
N ARG A 180 -1.21 -4.67 -26.19
CA ARG A 180 -2.55 -4.93 -25.65
C ARG A 180 -2.59 -4.60 -24.17
N TRP A 181 -3.37 -3.61 -23.77
CA TRP A 181 -3.38 -3.05 -22.41
C TRP A 181 -3.76 -4.07 -21.32
N HIS A 182 -4.63 -5.04 -21.65
CA HIS A 182 -5.07 -6.07 -20.70
C HIS A 182 -3.95 -7.06 -20.33
N VAL A 183 -2.91 -7.21 -21.16
CA VAL A 183 -1.78 -8.10 -20.88
C VAL A 183 -0.95 -7.60 -19.69
N PRO A 184 -0.49 -6.34 -19.63
CA PRO A 184 0.13 -5.77 -18.43
C PRO A 184 -0.75 -5.83 -17.18
N VAL A 185 -2.09 -5.72 -17.32
CA VAL A 185 -3.02 -5.91 -16.19
C VAL A 185 -2.92 -7.32 -15.65
N TRP A 186 -3.00 -8.31 -16.52
CA TRP A 186 -2.87 -9.72 -16.15
C TRP A 186 -1.51 -10.04 -15.49
N CYS A 187 -0.41 -9.51 -16.03
CA CYS A 187 0.91 -9.65 -15.41
C CYS A 187 0.95 -9.04 -13.99
N ASN A 188 0.37 -7.86 -13.78
CA ASN A 188 0.28 -7.24 -12.44
C ASN A 188 -0.48 -8.14 -11.46
N ILE A 189 -1.58 -8.75 -11.90
CA ILE A 189 -2.38 -9.66 -11.06
C ILE A 189 -1.52 -10.86 -10.67
N ILE A 190 -0.85 -11.51 -11.63
CA ILE A 190 0.06 -12.65 -11.33
C ILE A 190 1.15 -12.23 -10.34
N ASP A 191 1.81 -11.10 -10.56
CA ASP A 191 2.90 -10.65 -9.70
C ASP A 191 2.43 -10.43 -8.25
N LEU A 192 1.27 -9.79 -8.08
CA LEU A 192 0.64 -9.56 -6.77
C LEU A 192 0.19 -10.87 -6.12
N THR A 193 -0.43 -11.78 -6.88
CA THR A 193 -0.86 -13.09 -6.38
C THR A 193 0.32 -13.93 -5.92
N CYS A 194 1.39 -14.01 -6.71
CA CYS A 194 2.62 -14.71 -6.35
C CYS A 194 3.25 -14.10 -5.09
N TYR A 195 3.22 -12.78 -4.96
CA TYR A 195 3.72 -12.10 -3.77
C TYR A 195 2.86 -12.38 -2.53
N ASN A 196 1.53 -12.31 -2.63
CA ASN A 196 0.63 -12.69 -1.54
C ASN A 196 0.79 -14.15 -1.13
N ALA A 197 0.94 -15.06 -2.08
CA ALA A 197 1.21 -16.47 -1.81
C ALA A 197 2.53 -16.65 -1.02
N PHE A 198 3.57 -15.89 -1.38
CA PHE A 198 4.82 -15.88 -0.63
C PHE A 198 4.64 -15.37 0.81
N VAL A 199 3.88 -14.29 1.02
CA VAL A 199 3.60 -13.74 2.36
C VAL A 199 2.85 -14.75 3.21
N LEU A 200 1.82 -15.40 2.66
CA LEU A 200 1.07 -16.45 3.36
C LEU A 200 1.97 -17.66 3.68
N TYR A 201 2.70 -18.15 2.69
CA TYR A 201 3.57 -19.31 2.86
C TYR A 201 4.64 -19.08 3.94
N THR A 202 5.30 -17.92 3.95
CA THR A 202 6.31 -17.60 4.96
C THR A 202 5.73 -17.31 6.34
N SER A 203 4.45 -16.95 6.42
CA SER A 203 3.73 -16.80 7.68
C SER A 203 3.31 -18.16 8.26
N THR A 204 2.94 -19.12 7.41
CA THR A 204 2.59 -20.50 7.80
C THR A 204 3.84 -21.35 8.10
N PHE A 205 4.94 -21.12 7.36
CA PHE A 205 6.20 -21.85 7.49
C PHE A 205 7.37 -20.90 7.79
N PRO A 206 7.50 -20.40 9.04
CA PRO A 206 8.54 -19.42 9.40
C PRO A 206 9.98 -19.91 9.15
N ASP A 207 10.19 -21.22 9.30
CA ASP A 207 11.48 -21.88 9.12
C ASP A 207 11.90 -21.98 7.65
N TYR A 208 10.98 -21.73 6.71
CA TYR A 208 11.27 -21.77 5.29
C TYR A 208 12.42 -20.83 4.93
N HIS A 209 13.56 -21.43 4.57
CA HIS A 209 14.80 -20.73 4.28
C HIS A 209 15.16 -19.65 5.32
N SER A 210 14.93 -19.93 6.61
CA SER A 210 15.19 -19.01 7.73
C SER A 210 16.60 -18.42 7.74
N SER A 211 17.60 -19.19 7.28
CA SER A 211 19.00 -18.77 7.17
C SER A 211 19.33 -17.93 5.92
N LYS A 212 18.41 -17.80 4.95
CA LYS A 212 18.66 -17.07 3.70
C LYS A 212 18.01 -15.70 3.71
N SER A 213 18.75 -14.68 3.26
CA SER A 213 18.22 -13.33 3.02
C SER A 213 17.21 -13.29 1.85
N HIS A 214 17.36 -14.16 0.85
CA HIS A 214 16.59 -14.13 -0.40
C HIS A 214 15.50 -15.22 -0.48
N LYS A 215 14.61 -15.31 0.51
CA LYS A 215 13.57 -16.36 0.59
C LYS A 215 12.60 -16.39 -0.59
N ARG A 216 12.36 -15.25 -1.25
CA ARG A 216 11.40 -15.17 -2.36
C ARG A 216 11.87 -15.85 -3.64
N ARG A 217 13.17 -15.82 -3.95
CA ARG A 217 13.72 -16.48 -5.14
C ARG A 217 13.46 -18.00 -5.18
N PRO A 218 13.83 -18.78 -4.15
CA PRO A 218 13.53 -20.21 -4.12
C PRO A 218 12.01 -20.45 -4.13
N PHE A 219 11.22 -19.64 -3.40
CA PHE A 219 9.76 -19.76 -3.44
C PHE A 219 9.20 -19.63 -4.86
N MET A 220 9.66 -18.64 -5.64
CA MET A 220 9.22 -18.47 -7.03
C MET A 220 9.65 -19.64 -7.93
N SER A 221 10.82 -20.22 -7.68
CA SER A 221 11.30 -21.41 -8.39
C SER A 221 10.41 -22.62 -8.09
N ASP A 222 10.15 -22.87 -6.81
CA ASP A 222 9.32 -23.99 -6.36
C ASP A 222 7.89 -23.86 -6.86
N LEU A 223 7.33 -22.64 -6.81
CA LEU A 223 6.02 -22.33 -7.37
C LEU A 223 5.96 -22.62 -8.88
N GLY A 224 6.96 -22.18 -9.65
CA GLY A 224 7.04 -22.44 -11.09
C GLY A 224 7.14 -23.94 -11.41
N MET A 225 7.90 -24.70 -10.62
CA MET A 225 8.02 -26.14 -10.74
C MET A 225 6.71 -26.87 -10.42
N ALA A 226 6.03 -26.46 -9.36
CA ALA A 226 4.74 -27.01 -8.96
C ALA A 226 3.64 -26.75 -10.01
N LEU A 227 3.53 -25.51 -10.50
CA LEU A 227 2.53 -25.14 -11.51
C LEU A 227 2.75 -25.85 -12.86
N SER A 228 4.00 -26.14 -13.21
CA SER A 228 4.34 -26.82 -14.48
C SER A 228 4.35 -28.35 -14.38
N GLN A 229 4.23 -28.94 -13.19
CA GLN A 229 4.40 -30.37 -12.95
C GLN A 229 3.48 -31.22 -13.84
N LYS A 230 2.16 -31.04 -13.72
CA LYS A 230 1.16 -31.82 -14.47
C LYS A 230 1.36 -31.72 -15.99
N TYR A 231 1.69 -30.52 -16.48
CA TYR A 231 1.95 -30.30 -17.91
C TYR A 231 3.20 -31.05 -18.38
N ARG A 232 4.28 -31.01 -17.60
CA ARG A 232 5.52 -31.74 -17.90
C ARG A 232 5.30 -33.25 -17.92
N GLU A 233 4.61 -33.79 -16.91
CA GLU A 233 4.27 -35.21 -16.82
C GLU A 233 3.46 -35.67 -18.05
N THR A 234 2.45 -34.90 -18.45
CA THR A 234 1.62 -35.18 -19.64
C THR A 234 2.44 -35.16 -20.94
N ARG A 235 3.42 -34.24 -21.05
CA ARG A 235 4.28 -34.19 -22.24
C ARG A 235 5.27 -35.34 -22.30
N CYS A 236 5.85 -35.73 -21.16
CA CYS A 236 6.78 -36.86 -21.09
C CYS A 236 6.08 -38.18 -21.46
N SER A 237 4.86 -38.41 -20.97
CA SER A 237 4.09 -39.61 -21.34
C SER A 237 3.71 -39.63 -22.82
N ALA A 238 3.29 -38.49 -23.38
CA ALA A 238 2.98 -38.37 -24.82
C ALA A 238 4.22 -38.54 -25.73
N SER A 239 5.41 -38.15 -25.28
CA SER A 239 6.65 -38.43 -26.02
C SER A 239 7.05 -39.91 -25.95
N ALA A 240 6.84 -40.56 -24.80
CA ALA A 240 7.15 -41.97 -24.62
C ALA A 240 6.27 -42.86 -25.53
N SER A 241 4.96 -42.56 -25.61
CA SER A 241 4.04 -43.31 -26.50
C SER A 241 4.35 -43.14 -27.99
N ARG A 242 4.81 -41.96 -28.42
CA ARG A 242 5.24 -41.75 -29.81
C ARG A 242 6.53 -42.49 -30.16
N SER A 243 7.41 -42.69 -29.18
CA SER A 243 8.68 -43.41 -29.39
C SER A 243 8.51 -44.93 -29.44
N SER A 244 7.47 -45.48 -28.80
CA SER A 244 7.12 -46.90 -28.92
C SER A 244 6.51 -47.22 -30.28
N ASP A 245 5.59 -46.39 -30.79
CA ASP A 245 4.96 -46.62 -32.11
C ASP A 245 5.97 -46.57 -33.27
N SER A 246 7.04 -45.77 -33.14
CA SER A 246 8.10 -45.68 -34.16
C SER A 246 9.12 -46.83 -34.16
N ARG A 247 9.02 -47.77 -33.20
CA ARG A 247 9.91 -48.94 -33.12
C ARG A 247 9.25 -50.24 -33.58
N GLU A 248 7.96 -50.21 -33.93
CA GLU A 248 7.20 -51.35 -34.43
C GLU A 248 7.02 -51.36 -35.96
N THR A 249 7.69 -50.45 -36.68
CA THR A 249 7.77 -50.41 -38.16
C THR A 249 9.21 -50.63 -38.62
#